data_AF-A0A3D0NF57-F1
#
_entry.id   AF-A0A3D0NF57-F1
#
_cell.length_a   1.000
_cell.length_b   1.000
_cell.length_c   1.000
_cell.angle_alpha   90.00
_cell.angle_beta   90.00
_cell.angle_gamma   90.00
#
_symmetry.space_group_name_H-M   'P 1'
#
loop_
_entity.id
_entity.type
_entity.pdbx_description
1 polymer ?
#
loop_
_entity_poly.entity_id
_entity_poly.type
_entity_poly.pdbx_seq_one_letter_code
_entity_poly.pdbx_strand_id
1 'polypeptide(L)'
;MKVADLLIQRQQQWQELEFLCDMVSNRRAGSISAEQLSTFASLYRSACADLALADSYNLPPETVEYLHRLVGRAHSRLYRSRRFQFTAWFHVLVFDVPRRILRDGCVQFMFIFFYGTFLLSAYLAYETDIFPNYHVDIITQEQLWSLEDMYSTSVADDERGIGAGGKAAGFYANHNTGIGLSCFVTGILIIPGLLVTL
;
A
#
# COMPACT_ATOMS: atom_id res chain seq x y z
N MET A 1 11.50 -55.06 16.84
CA MET A 1 11.89 -53.97 17.75
C MET A 1 10.82 -53.84 18.81
N LYS A 2 11.16 -53.64 20.08
CA LYS A 2 10.15 -53.51 21.14
C LYS A 2 9.48 -52.13 20.99
N VAL A 3 8.18 -52.05 21.23
CA VAL A 3 7.39 -50.80 21.14
C VAL A 3 8.01 -49.67 21.98
N ALA A 4 8.64 -50.02 23.10
CA ALA A 4 9.35 -49.08 23.96
C ALA A 4 10.54 -48.39 23.25
N ASP A 5 11.31 -49.10 22.42
CA ASP A 5 12.46 -48.53 21.72
C ASP A 5 12.02 -47.49 20.67
N LEU A 6 10.87 -47.75 20.03
CA LEU A 6 10.26 -46.82 19.06
C LEU A 6 9.75 -45.56 19.75
N LEU A 7 9.14 -45.68 20.94
CA LEU A 7 8.66 -44.54 21.72
C LEU A 7 9.80 -43.63 22.18
N ILE A 8 10.94 -44.19 22.60
CA ILE A 8 12.12 -43.42 22.99
C ILE A 8 12.66 -42.61 21.81
N GLN A 9 12.77 -43.23 20.63
CA GLN A 9 13.24 -42.55 19.42
C GLN A 9 12.30 -41.41 19.01
N ARG A 10 10.99 -41.60 19.13
CA ARG A 10 9.98 -40.55 18.83
C ARG A 10 10.01 -39.43 19.85
N GLN A 11 10.20 -39.74 21.13
CA GLN A 11 10.30 -38.73 22.18
C GLN A 11 11.47 -37.76 21.95
N GLN A 12 12.61 -38.25 21.45
CA GLN A 12 13.73 -37.39 21.07
C GLN A 12 13.36 -36.41 19.94
N GLN A 13 12.63 -36.89 18.92
CA GLN A 13 12.17 -36.04 17.81
C GLN A 13 11.14 -34.99 18.28
N TRP A 14 10.28 -35.33 19.24
CA TRP A 14 9.32 -34.40 19.83
C TRP A 14 10.02 -33.29 20.61
N GLN A 15 11.04 -33.63 21.40
CA GLN A 15 11.86 -32.65 22.12
C GLN A 15 12.64 -31.73 21.17
N GLU A 16 13.17 -32.28 20.07
CA GLU A 16 13.84 -31.47 19.04
C GLU A 16 12.87 -30.47 18.39
N LEU A 17 11.65 -30.92 18.04
CA LEU A 17 10.60 -30.04 17.52
C LEU A 17 10.22 -28.94 18.52
N GLU A 18 10.12 -29.29 19.81
CA GLU A 18 9.80 -28.34 20.88
C GLU A 18 10.90 -27.27 21.01
N PHE A 19 12.17 -27.69 21.02
CA PHE A 19 13.31 -26.77 21.05
C PHE A 19 13.31 -25.82 19.85
N LEU A 20 13.03 -26.33 18.65
CA LEU A 20 12.94 -25.48 17.46
C LEU A 20 11.75 -24.52 17.54
N CYS A 21 10.62 -24.92 18.12
CA CYS A 21 9.47 -24.03 18.33
C CYS A 21 9.84 -22.82 19.20
N ASP A 22 10.65 -23.03 20.24
CA ASP A 22 11.09 -21.97 21.15
C ASP A 22 12.14 -21.05 20.51
N MET A 23 13.06 -21.63 19.74
CA MET A 23 13.99 -20.86 18.91
C MET A 23 13.27 -19.94 17.91
N VAL A 24 12.25 -20.47 17.21
CA VAL A 24 11.42 -19.68 16.26
C VAL A 24 10.61 -18.61 16.99
N SER A 25 10.23 -18.84 18.24
CA SER A 25 9.49 -17.86 19.04
C SER A 25 10.32 -16.63 19.41
N ASN A 26 11.56 -16.86 19.82
CA ASN A 26 12.41 -15.82 20.41
C ASN A 26 13.18 -15.01 19.36
N ARG A 27 13.38 -15.58 18.16
CA ARG A 27 14.09 -14.91 17.08
C ARG A 27 13.13 -14.08 16.21
N ARG A 28 13.55 -12.87 15.82
CA ARG A 28 12.95 -12.19 14.67
C ARG A 28 13.09 -13.12 13.46
N ALA A 29 12.00 -13.32 12.72
CA ALA A 29 11.82 -14.35 11.67
C ALA A 29 12.86 -14.34 10.51
N GLY A 30 13.87 -13.47 10.53
CA GLY A 30 14.94 -13.39 9.53
C GLY A 30 16.21 -14.16 9.84
N SER A 31 16.25 -15.04 10.85
CA SER A 31 17.48 -15.72 11.30
C SER A 31 17.42 -17.25 11.36
N ILE A 32 16.43 -17.85 10.70
CA ILE A 32 16.32 -19.31 10.54
C ILE A 32 16.84 -19.67 9.15
N SER A 33 17.79 -20.59 9.05
CA SER A 33 18.30 -21.04 7.75
C SER A 33 17.25 -21.88 7.01
N ALA A 34 17.36 -21.96 5.68
CA ALA A 34 16.47 -22.79 4.88
C ALA A 34 16.51 -24.28 5.31
N GLU A 35 17.70 -24.76 5.71
CA GLU A 35 17.90 -26.11 6.23
C GLU A 35 17.14 -26.33 7.55
N GLN A 36 17.26 -25.41 8.51
CA GLN A 36 16.52 -25.48 9.78
C GLN A 36 15.01 -25.46 9.57
N LEU A 37 14.52 -24.67 8.61
CA LEU A 37 13.10 -24.63 8.26
C LEU A 37 12.62 -25.96 7.64
N SER A 38 13.45 -26.59 6.81
CA SER A 38 13.16 -27.91 6.23
C SER A 38 13.08 -28.98 7.31
N THR A 39 14.06 -29.03 8.21
CA THR A 39 14.08 -29.95 9.35
C THR A 39 12.86 -29.74 10.26
N PHE A 40 12.53 -28.49 10.57
CA PHE A 40 11.33 -28.15 11.34
C PHE A 40 10.04 -28.67 10.68
N ALA A 41 9.87 -28.45 9.38
CA ALA A 41 8.71 -28.92 8.64
C ALA A 41 8.63 -30.46 8.57
N SER A 42 9.79 -31.14 8.50
CA SER A 42 9.87 -32.60 8.55
C SER A 42 9.43 -33.14 9.91
N LEU A 43 10.02 -32.65 11.00
CA LEU A 43 9.67 -33.04 12.38
C LEU A 43 8.21 -32.77 12.71
N TYR A 44 7.68 -31.63 12.25
CA TYR A 44 6.26 -31.30 12.38
C TYR A 44 5.34 -32.34 11.72
N ARG A 45 5.63 -32.75 10.48
CA ARG A 45 4.83 -33.78 9.78
C ARG A 45 4.92 -35.13 10.50
N SER A 46 6.09 -35.51 11.00
CA SER A 46 6.27 -36.72 11.80
C SER A 46 5.44 -36.67 13.09
N ALA A 47 5.43 -35.55 13.80
CA ALA A 47 4.61 -35.37 15.01
C ALA A 47 3.11 -35.42 14.72
N CYS A 48 2.64 -34.91 13.57
CA CYS A 48 1.24 -35.08 13.14
C CYS A 48 0.88 -36.55 12.89
N ALA A 49 1.79 -37.32 12.28
CA ALA A 49 1.59 -38.75 12.07
C ALA A 49 1.57 -39.52 13.41
N ASP A 50 2.44 -39.15 14.35
CA ASP A 50 2.48 -39.75 15.69
C ASP A 50 1.22 -39.44 16.49
N LEU A 51 0.67 -38.23 16.37
CA LEU A 51 -0.59 -37.86 16.99
C LEU A 51 -1.76 -38.70 16.43
N ALA A 52 -1.85 -38.85 15.11
CA ALA A 52 -2.87 -39.68 14.49
C ALA A 52 -2.74 -41.15 14.91
N LEU A 53 -1.50 -41.64 15.06
CA LEU A 53 -1.22 -42.98 15.57
C LEU A 53 -1.68 -43.11 17.04
N ALA A 54 -1.29 -42.17 17.90
CA ALA A 54 -1.62 -42.18 19.31
C ALA A 54 -3.14 -42.18 19.55
N ASP A 55 -3.88 -41.43 18.74
CA ASP A 55 -5.34 -41.39 18.75
C ASP A 55 -5.94 -42.74 18.29
N SER A 56 -5.46 -43.29 17.16
CA SER A 56 -5.96 -44.56 16.62
C SER A 56 -5.72 -45.79 17.52
N TYR A 57 -4.61 -45.80 18.27
CA TYR A 57 -4.22 -46.90 19.16
C TYR A 57 -4.63 -46.67 20.62
N ASN A 58 -5.40 -45.61 20.92
CA ASN A 58 -5.81 -45.26 22.28
C ASN A 58 -4.64 -45.27 23.29
N LEU A 59 -3.54 -44.60 22.91
CA LEU A 59 -2.40 -44.40 23.82
C LEU A 59 -2.83 -43.61 25.07
N PRO A 60 -2.01 -43.59 26.13
CA PRO A 60 -2.32 -42.84 27.35
C PRO A 60 -2.72 -41.38 27.05
N PRO A 61 -3.79 -40.87 27.69
CA PRO A 61 -4.35 -39.55 27.37
C PRO A 61 -3.32 -38.42 27.51
N GLU A 62 -2.37 -38.54 28.45
CA GLU A 62 -1.27 -37.59 28.62
C GLU A 62 -0.38 -37.45 27.39
N THR A 63 -0.12 -38.56 26.67
CA THR A 63 0.71 -38.55 25.45
C THR A 63 -0.03 -37.89 24.30
N VAL A 64 -1.33 -38.19 24.17
CA VAL A 64 -2.20 -37.59 23.14
C VAL A 64 -2.31 -36.08 23.36
N GLU A 65 -2.53 -35.63 24.60
CA GLU A 65 -2.59 -34.21 24.94
C GLU A 65 -1.26 -33.49 24.68
N TYR A 66 -0.13 -34.11 25.05
CA TYR A 66 1.20 -33.58 24.78
C TYR A 66 1.42 -33.36 23.28
N LEU A 67 1.12 -34.36 22.44
CA LEU A 67 1.26 -34.28 21.00
C LEU A 67 0.34 -33.23 20.38
N HIS A 68 -0.92 -33.12 20.84
CA HIS A 68 -1.83 -32.07 20.40
C HIS A 68 -1.26 -30.66 20.64
N ARG A 69 -0.74 -30.41 21.86
CA ARG A 69 -0.14 -29.12 22.22
C ARG A 69 1.10 -28.81 21.40
N LEU A 70 1.96 -29.81 21.18
CA LEU A 70 3.17 -29.66 20.38
C LEU A 70 2.86 -29.33 18.91
N VAL A 71 1.95 -30.10 18.29
CA VAL A 71 1.51 -29.89 16.90
C VAL A 71 0.86 -28.52 16.73
N GLY A 72 -0.02 -28.12 17.66
CA GLY A 72 -0.67 -26.81 17.63
C GLY A 72 0.31 -25.64 17.73
N ARG A 73 1.31 -25.74 18.61
CA ARG A 73 2.41 -24.77 18.72
C ARG A 73 3.21 -24.70 17.42
N ALA A 74 3.66 -25.85 16.93
CA ALA A 74 4.47 -25.93 15.71
C ALA A 74 3.74 -25.37 14.48
N HIS A 75 2.45 -25.69 14.31
CA HIS A 75 1.62 -25.17 13.23
C HIS A 75 1.55 -23.64 13.25
N SER A 76 1.29 -23.06 14.43
CA SER A 76 1.22 -21.60 14.61
C SER A 76 2.54 -20.89 14.30
N ARG A 77 3.68 -21.58 14.46
CA ARG A 77 5.01 -21.05 14.12
C ARG A 77 5.32 -21.17 12.63
N LEU A 78 5.02 -22.32 12.02
CA LEU A 78 5.31 -22.59 10.61
C LEU A 78 4.47 -21.73 9.67
N TYR A 79 3.17 -21.63 9.97
CA TYR A 79 2.20 -20.94 9.12
C TYR A 79 1.88 -19.53 9.61
N ARG A 80 2.74 -18.95 10.46
CA ARG A 80 2.57 -17.57 10.91
C ARG A 80 2.45 -16.66 9.69
N SER A 81 1.34 -15.91 9.63
CA SER A 81 1.16 -14.90 8.58
C SER A 81 2.36 -13.94 8.58
N ARG A 82 2.95 -13.72 7.39
CA ARG A 82 4.07 -12.78 7.25
C ARG A 82 3.60 -11.44 7.82
N ARG A 83 4.35 -10.91 8.78
CA ARG A 83 4.12 -9.55 9.27
C ARG A 83 4.18 -8.59 8.08
N PHE A 84 3.30 -7.61 8.05
CA PHE A 84 3.30 -6.58 7.02
C PHE A 84 4.69 -5.96 6.92
N GLN A 85 5.30 -6.05 5.74
CA GLN A 85 6.65 -5.58 5.50
C GLN A 85 6.61 -4.10 5.12
N PHE A 86 6.45 -3.22 6.13
CA PHE A 86 6.37 -1.77 5.93
C PHE A 86 7.50 -1.23 5.05
N THR A 87 8.73 -1.71 5.22
CA THR A 87 9.88 -1.29 4.41
C THR A 87 9.73 -1.68 2.94
N ALA A 88 9.27 -2.88 2.64
CA ALA A 88 9.06 -3.33 1.26
C ALA A 88 7.89 -2.57 0.62
N TRP A 89 6.80 -2.35 1.36
CA TRP A 89 5.67 -1.56 0.88
C TRP A 89 6.05 -0.11 0.62
N PHE A 90 6.82 0.52 1.51
CA PHE A 90 7.32 1.88 1.33
C PHE A 90 8.24 1.98 0.12
N HIS A 91 9.12 0.98 -0.10
CA HIS A 91 9.96 0.94 -1.29
C HIS A 91 9.13 0.89 -2.57
N VAL A 92 8.07 0.08 -2.60
CA VAL A 92 7.16 0.01 -3.74
C VAL A 92 6.50 1.37 -3.98
N LEU A 93 5.98 2.01 -2.93
CA LEU A 93 5.28 3.28 -3.04
C LEU A 93 6.19 4.44 -3.50
N VAL A 94 7.44 4.49 -3.03
CA VAL A 94 8.35 5.62 -3.30
C VAL A 94 9.20 5.40 -4.56
N PHE A 95 9.58 4.16 -4.88
CA PHE A 95 10.48 3.88 -6.00
C PHE A 95 9.76 3.23 -7.17
N ASP A 96 8.98 2.17 -6.93
CA ASP A 96 8.40 1.39 -8.02
C ASP A 96 7.19 2.08 -8.66
N VAL A 97 6.32 2.68 -7.84
CA VAL A 97 5.11 3.36 -8.33
C VAL A 97 5.45 4.61 -9.15
N PRO A 98 6.26 5.58 -8.69
CA PRO A 98 6.57 6.76 -9.49
C PRO A 98 7.31 6.40 -10.78
N ARG A 99 8.21 5.41 -10.74
CA ARG A 99 8.91 4.92 -11.93
C ARG A 99 7.96 4.32 -12.96
N ARG A 100 6.89 3.65 -12.55
CA ARG A 100 5.88 3.11 -13.47
C ARG A 100 5.03 4.23 -14.06
N ILE A 101 4.55 5.15 -13.23
CA ILE A 101 3.73 6.30 -13.65
C ILE A 101 4.48 7.15 -14.67
N LEU A 102 5.74 7.51 -14.39
CA LEU A 102 6.54 8.35 -15.28
C LEU A 102 7.00 7.65 -16.56
N ARG A 103 6.91 6.32 -16.63
CA ARG A 103 7.19 5.54 -17.85
C ARG A 103 5.95 5.27 -18.69
N ASP A 104 4.77 5.63 -18.19
CA ASP A 104 3.53 5.48 -18.92
C ASP A 104 3.43 6.56 -20.01
N GLY A 105 3.25 6.15 -21.26
CA GLY A 105 3.17 7.07 -22.40
C GLY A 105 1.98 8.02 -22.32
N CYS A 106 0.86 7.61 -21.72
CA CYS A 106 -0.30 8.47 -21.51
C CYS A 106 0.01 9.59 -20.51
N VAL A 107 0.68 9.25 -19.40
CA VAL A 107 1.10 10.24 -18.39
C VAL A 107 2.10 11.22 -18.98
N GLN A 108 3.09 10.73 -19.72
CA GLN A 108 4.07 11.57 -20.41
C GLN A 108 3.40 12.51 -21.42
N PHE A 109 2.48 11.99 -22.22
CA PHE A 109 1.71 12.79 -23.18
C PHE A 109 0.90 13.88 -22.46
N MET A 110 0.15 13.52 -21.42
CA MET A 110 -0.66 14.48 -20.67
C MET A 110 0.22 15.55 -19.97
N PHE A 111 1.37 15.15 -19.45
CA PHE A 111 2.35 16.06 -18.87
C PHE A 111 2.87 17.07 -19.90
N ILE A 112 3.32 16.58 -21.07
CA ILE A 112 3.81 17.44 -22.16
C ILE A 112 2.68 18.31 -22.71
N PHE A 113 1.47 17.77 -22.86
CA PHE A 113 0.32 18.51 -23.36
C PHE A 113 -0.06 19.65 -22.40
N PHE A 114 -0.14 19.37 -21.10
CA PHE A 114 -0.47 20.37 -20.09
C PHE A 114 0.61 21.46 -19.99
N TYR A 115 1.86 21.08 -19.73
CA TYR A 115 2.93 22.06 -19.57
C TYR A 115 3.29 22.74 -20.89
N GLY A 116 3.19 22.04 -22.02
CA GLY A 116 3.42 22.59 -23.34
C GLY A 116 2.40 23.66 -23.70
N THR A 117 1.11 23.38 -23.52
CA THR A 117 0.06 24.38 -23.78
C THR A 117 0.16 25.56 -22.80
N PHE A 118 0.46 25.30 -21.53
CA PHE A 118 0.71 26.35 -20.55
C PHE A 118 1.88 27.26 -20.93
N LEU A 119 3.05 26.70 -21.23
CA LEU A 119 4.24 27.48 -21.59
C LEU A 119 4.06 28.22 -22.91
N LEU A 120 3.40 27.60 -23.89
CA LEU A 120 3.06 28.25 -25.14
C LEU A 120 2.15 29.45 -24.91
N SER A 121 1.08 29.27 -24.11
CA SER A 121 0.17 30.36 -23.78
C SER A 121 0.86 31.47 -22.99
N ALA A 122 1.76 31.12 -22.07
CA ALA A 122 2.56 32.11 -21.33
C ALA A 122 3.51 32.89 -22.24
N TYR A 123 4.14 32.20 -23.20
CA TYR A 123 5.00 32.85 -24.20
C TYR A 123 4.20 33.80 -25.10
N LEU A 124 3.05 33.37 -25.63
CA LEU A 124 2.18 34.21 -26.45
C LEU A 124 1.66 35.43 -25.68
N ALA A 125 1.38 35.29 -24.39
CA ALA A 125 0.99 36.41 -23.53
C ALA A 125 2.14 37.38 -23.24
N TYR A 126 3.38 36.90 -23.23
CA TYR A 126 4.58 37.74 -23.05
C TYR A 126 4.97 38.49 -24.32
N GLU A 127 4.72 37.89 -25.50
CA GLU A 127 5.11 38.46 -26.80
C GLU A 127 4.15 39.57 -27.26
N THR A 128 4.39 40.79 -26.78
CA THR A 128 3.55 41.95 -27.05
C THR A 128 3.68 42.52 -28.46
N ASP A 129 4.78 42.25 -29.18
CA ASP A 129 5.03 42.83 -30.49
C ASP A 129 4.23 42.12 -31.60
N ILE A 130 4.05 40.81 -31.46
CA ILE A 130 3.35 39.97 -32.44
C ILE A 130 1.90 39.74 -32.00
N PHE A 131 1.64 39.59 -30.69
CA PHE A 131 0.32 39.31 -30.14
C PHE A 131 -0.02 40.24 -28.95
N PRO A 132 -0.19 41.56 -29.18
CA PRO A 132 -0.31 42.56 -28.11
C PRO A 132 -1.47 42.33 -27.13
N ASN A 133 -2.58 41.75 -27.61
CA ASN A 133 -3.81 41.60 -26.82
C ASN A 133 -4.14 40.14 -26.48
N TYR A 134 -3.21 39.19 -26.66
CA TYR A 134 -3.49 37.76 -26.47
C TYR A 134 -4.12 37.42 -25.11
N HIS A 135 -3.67 38.07 -24.04
CA HIS A 135 -4.21 37.87 -22.69
C HIS A 135 -5.67 38.35 -22.56
N VAL A 136 -6.01 39.49 -23.17
CA VAL A 136 -7.38 40.03 -23.19
C VAL A 136 -8.27 39.22 -24.13
N ASP A 137 -7.76 38.76 -25.26
CA ASP A 137 -8.56 38.02 -26.25
C ASP A 137 -8.97 36.63 -25.74
N ILE A 138 -8.13 35.99 -24.91
CA ILE A 138 -8.41 34.66 -24.34
C ILE A 138 -9.30 34.74 -23.10
N ILE A 139 -9.02 35.66 -22.17
CA ILE A 139 -9.71 35.73 -20.87
C ILE A 139 -10.89 36.73 -20.92
N THR A 140 -10.90 37.68 -21.85
CA THR A 140 -11.78 38.86 -21.90
C THR A 140 -11.46 39.91 -20.83
N GLN A 141 -11.72 41.17 -21.18
CA GLN A 141 -11.45 42.32 -20.31
C GLN A 141 -12.26 42.28 -19.01
N GLU A 142 -13.52 41.83 -19.07
CA GLU A 142 -14.42 41.76 -17.92
C GLU A 142 -13.93 40.76 -16.87
N GLN A 143 -13.50 39.57 -17.32
CA GLN A 143 -12.97 38.56 -16.40
C GLN A 143 -11.62 38.98 -15.81
N LEU A 144 -10.79 39.71 -16.58
CA LEU A 144 -9.53 40.24 -16.07
C LEU A 144 -9.75 41.22 -14.92
N TRP A 145 -10.72 42.12 -15.06
CA TRP A 145 -11.10 43.04 -13.98
C TRP A 145 -11.71 42.32 -12.77
N SER A 146 -12.55 41.31 -13.00
CA SER A 146 -13.09 40.50 -11.90
C SER A 146 -11.98 39.75 -11.15
N LEU A 147 -10.96 39.26 -11.85
CA LEU A 147 -9.80 38.61 -11.26
C LEU A 147 -8.96 39.61 -10.46
N GLU A 148 -8.68 40.79 -11.02
CA GLU A 148 -7.96 41.86 -10.35
C GLU A 148 -8.68 42.33 -9.08
N ASP A 149 -10.02 42.51 -9.13
CA ASP A 149 -10.84 42.88 -7.98
C ASP A 149 -10.80 41.83 -6.87
N MET A 150 -10.88 40.54 -7.22
CA MET A 150 -10.77 39.43 -6.27
C MET A 150 -9.42 39.42 -5.52
N TYR A 151 -8.34 39.86 -6.18
CA TYR A 151 -6.99 39.93 -5.61
C TYR A 151 -6.56 41.34 -5.17
N SER A 152 -7.43 42.35 -5.28
CA SER A 152 -7.13 43.75 -4.96
C SER A 152 -6.80 43.99 -3.49
N THR A 153 -7.41 43.22 -2.58
CA THR A 153 -7.04 43.20 -1.16
C THR A 153 -5.81 42.30 -0.96
N SER A 154 -4.82 42.74 -0.18
CA SER A 154 -3.64 41.90 0.06
C SER A 154 -4.01 40.71 0.95
N VAL A 155 -3.31 39.57 0.82
CA VAL A 155 -3.45 38.44 1.75
C VAL A 155 -2.96 38.80 3.16
N ALA A 156 -2.23 39.92 3.30
CA ALA A 156 -1.70 40.42 4.56
C ALA A 156 -2.62 41.43 5.29
N ASP A 157 -3.73 41.85 4.66
CA ASP A 157 -4.72 42.68 5.34
C ASP A 157 -5.57 41.80 6.28
N ASP A 158 -5.54 42.15 7.56
CA ASP A 158 -6.17 41.44 8.69
C ASP A 158 -7.71 41.33 8.56
N GLU A 159 -8.31 42.06 7.60
CA GLU A 159 -9.73 41.97 7.24
C GLU A 159 -10.09 40.71 6.44
N ARG A 160 -9.11 40.06 5.76
CA ARG A 160 -9.25 38.66 5.32
C ARG A 160 -9.05 37.74 6.51
N GLY A 161 -9.92 37.87 7.52
CA GLY A 161 -9.89 37.01 8.69
C GLY A 161 -9.79 35.54 8.27
N ILE A 162 -9.08 34.73 9.07
CA ILE A 162 -8.78 33.30 8.83
C ILE A 162 -10.01 32.50 8.34
N GLY A 163 -11.23 32.95 8.66
CA GLY A 163 -12.50 32.41 8.15
C GLY A 163 -12.80 32.64 6.66
N ALA A 164 -12.43 33.76 6.03
CA ALA A 164 -12.67 34.01 4.61
C ALA A 164 -11.69 33.23 3.71
N GLY A 165 -10.40 33.29 4.05
CA GLY A 165 -9.36 32.49 3.38
C GLY A 165 -9.56 30.98 3.58
N GLY A 166 -9.96 30.56 4.80
CA GLY A 166 -10.28 29.15 5.09
C GLY A 166 -11.53 28.64 4.38
N LYS A 167 -12.56 29.48 4.20
CA LYS A 167 -13.76 29.12 3.41
C LYS A 167 -13.46 29.01 1.92
N ALA A 168 -12.68 29.94 1.37
CA ALA A 168 -12.24 29.86 -0.03
C ALA A 168 -11.35 28.64 -0.27
N ALA A 169 -10.35 28.41 0.59
CA ALA A 169 -9.49 27.24 0.52
C ALA A 169 -10.29 25.92 0.67
N GLY A 170 -11.24 25.87 1.60
CA GLY A 170 -12.14 24.73 1.79
C GLY A 170 -13.09 24.51 0.61
N PHE A 171 -13.60 25.57 0.01
CA PHE A 171 -14.39 25.51 -1.22
C PHE A 171 -13.56 24.92 -2.37
N TYR A 172 -12.36 25.44 -2.61
CA TYR A 172 -11.47 24.93 -3.67
C TYR A 172 -11.01 23.49 -3.41
N ALA A 173 -10.67 23.14 -2.16
CA ALA A 173 -10.27 21.78 -1.80
C ALA A 173 -11.40 20.77 -2.04
N ASN A 174 -12.63 21.09 -1.60
CA ASN A 174 -13.80 20.24 -1.84
C ASN A 174 -14.17 20.17 -3.32
N HIS A 175 -14.10 21.28 -4.03
CA HIS A 175 -14.43 21.34 -5.46
C HIS A 175 -13.43 20.51 -6.29
N ASN A 176 -12.12 20.72 -6.10
CA ASN A 176 -11.08 19.99 -6.83
C ASN A 176 -11.08 18.48 -6.49
N THR A 177 -11.30 18.11 -5.23
CA THR A 177 -11.43 16.70 -4.83
C THR A 177 -12.68 16.07 -5.44
N GLY A 178 -13.79 16.82 -5.49
CA GLY A 178 -15.04 16.39 -6.12
C GLY A 178 -14.88 16.13 -7.62
N ILE A 179 -14.18 17.01 -8.35
CA ILE A 179 -13.85 16.80 -9.75
C ILE A 179 -12.99 15.55 -9.92
N GLY A 180 -11.93 15.40 -9.12
CA GLY A 180 -11.06 14.21 -9.17
C GLY A 180 -11.81 12.89 -8.94
N LEU A 181 -12.71 12.86 -7.95
CA LEU A 181 -13.55 11.68 -7.68
C LEU A 181 -14.55 11.43 -8.81
N SER A 182 -15.12 12.50 -9.37
CA SER A 182 -16.04 12.41 -10.51
C SER A 182 -15.33 11.82 -11.71
N CYS A 183 -14.17 12.35 -12.11
CA CYS A 183 -13.35 11.80 -13.20
C CYS A 183 -12.99 10.33 -12.99
N PHE A 184 -12.69 9.91 -11.76
CA PHE A 184 -12.38 8.51 -11.45
C PHE A 184 -13.60 7.59 -11.64
N VAL A 185 -14.77 7.99 -11.13
CA VAL A 185 -16.00 7.19 -11.21
C VAL A 185 -16.56 7.18 -12.64
N THR A 186 -16.62 8.34 -13.30
CA THR A 186 -17.23 8.48 -14.63
C THR A 186 -16.24 8.12 -15.76
N GLY A 187 -14.93 8.24 -15.52
CA GLY A 187 -13.88 7.87 -16.48
C GLY A 187 -13.83 6.38 -16.81
N ILE A 188 -14.34 5.50 -15.93
CA ILE A 188 -14.54 4.06 -16.22
C ILE A 188 -15.45 3.87 -17.43
N LEU A 189 -16.38 4.80 -17.68
CA LEU A 189 -17.37 4.69 -18.76
C LEU A 189 -16.98 5.48 -20.03
N ILE A 190 -15.84 6.17 -20.03
CA ILE A 190 -15.25 6.99 -21.12
C ILE A 190 -16.18 8.13 -21.62
N ILE A 191 -17.35 7.81 -22.18
CA ILE A 191 -18.30 8.76 -22.79
C ILE A 191 -19.03 9.61 -21.73
N PRO A 192 -19.59 9.05 -20.64
CA PRO A 192 -20.20 9.85 -19.58
C PRO A 192 -19.17 10.69 -18.83
N GLY A 193 -17.92 10.22 -18.74
CA GLY A 193 -16.83 10.98 -18.16
C GLY A 193 -16.58 12.27 -18.92
N LEU A 194 -16.44 12.18 -20.25
CA LEU A 194 -16.18 13.33 -21.12
C LEU A 194 -17.27 14.41 -21.04
N LEU A 195 -18.54 14.02 -20.89
CA LEU A 195 -19.69 14.94 -20.80
C LEU A 195 -19.86 15.62 -19.43
N VAL A 196 -19.32 15.03 -18.37
CA VAL A 196 -19.45 15.55 -17.00
C VAL A 196 -18.28 16.47 -16.64
N THR A 197 -17.14 16.32 -17.32
CA THR A 197 -15.88 17.02 -16.99
C THR A 197 -15.48 18.12 -17.97
N LEU A 198 -16.14 18.21 -19.12
CA LEU A 198 -16.04 19.33 -20.07
C LEU A 198 -17.16 20.33 -19.81
#